data_AF-F6G696-F1
#
_entry.id   AF-F6G696-F1
#
_cell.length_a   1.000
_cell.length_b   1.000
_cell.length_c   1.000
_cell.angle_alpha   90.00
_cell.angle_beta   90.00
_cell.angle_gamma   90.00
#
_symmetry.space_group_name_H-M   'P 1'
#
loop_
_entity.id
_entity.type
_entity.pdbx_description
1 polymer ?
#
loop_
_entity_poly.entity_id
_entity_poly.type
_entity_poly.pdbx_seq_one_letter_code
_entity_poly.pdbx_strand_id
1 'polypeptide(L)'
;MKNRSPRQCHLKHVTHTVIAALLIGIAGTGLAVEPDEICRHFSDEIRRLEHLHPHQDPSETGAPELCFKNQRECGKDDVPAEQFWQAAKSPDAAKSIQKALEGGSDSIGRVSHIRMRGLAAPIVRIGRRVGRWNCIRDTYLVRDEHGYAILDNPSLQNFSQETGYCRRDYVIYHQWRGDTYAIASENSERGRHLEVFRMNAALALDKVCKTQARP
;
A
#
# COMPACT_ATOMS: atom_id res chain seq x y z
N MET A 1 -27.64 10.87 -65.46
CA MET A 1 -28.70 10.09 -64.76
C MET A 1 -28.08 8.82 -64.19
N LYS A 2 -28.64 8.33 -63.08
CA LYS A 2 -28.15 7.34 -62.10
C LYS A 2 -27.67 5.96 -62.61
N ASN A 3 -26.75 5.39 -61.81
CA ASN A 3 -26.56 3.97 -61.40
C ASN A 3 -26.00 2.98 -62.44
N ARG A 4 -25.09 2.02 -62.13
CA ARG A 4 -24.89 1.18 -60.93
C ARG A 4 -23.47 0.52 -60.95
N SER A 5 -22.90 0.27 -59.76
CA SER A 5 -21.79 -0.68 -59.45
C SER A 5 -22.34 -2.14 -59.40
N PRO A 6 -21.61 -3.28 -59.21
CA PRO A 6 -20.27 -3.42 -58.56
C PRO A 6 -19.31 -4.58 -58.96
N ARG A 7 -18.06 -4.52 -58.42
CA ARG A 7 -17.28 -5.56 -57.67
C ARG A 7 -15.80 -5.78 -58.08
N GLN A 8 -14.92 -5.49 -57.10
CA GLN A 8 -13.79 -6.26 -56.52
C GLN A 8 -12.74 -6.89 -57.47
N CYS A 9 -11.47 -6.46 -57.46
CA CYS A 9 -10.38 -6.55 -56.46
C CYS A 9 -9.35 -7.66 -56.80
N HIS A 10 -8.13 -7.22 -57.10
CA HIS A 10 -6.90 -8.00 -57.27
C HIS A 10 -6.47 -8.72 -55.97
N LEU A 11 -5.70 -9.81 -56.06
CA LEU A 11 -4.22 -9.81 -55.91
C LEU A 11 -3.66 -11.25 -55.94
N LYS A 12 -2.48 -11.40 -56.55
CA LYS A 12 -1.71 -12.64 -56.75
C LYS A 12 -0.91 -13.00 -55.49
N HIS A 13 -0.80 -14.31 -55.21
CA HIS A 13 0.09 -14.90 -54.21
C HIS A 13 1.56 -14.76 -54.61
N VAL A 14 2.41 -14.24 -53.70
CA VAL A 14 3.86 -14.44 -53.70
C VAL A 14 4.32 -14.77 -52.27
N THR A 15 5.02 -15.90 -52.17
CA THR A 15 5.64 -16.54 -51.01
C THR A 15 6.66 -15.68 -50.27
N HIS A 16 6.67 -15.72 -48.94
CA HIS A 16 7.85 -15.38 -48.13
C HIS A 16 8.05 -16.42 -47.01
N THR A 17 9.26 -16.95 -46.99
CA THR A 17 9.85 -17.91 -46.07
C THR A 17 9.91 -17.33 -44.65
N VAL A 18 9.43 -18.08 -43.65
CA VAL A 18 9.53 -17.72 -42.23
C VAL A 18 10.91 -18.09 -41.72
N ILE A 19 11.72 -17.09 -41.38
CA ILE A 19 12.93 -17.27 -40.57
C ILE A 19 12.47 -17.35 -39.11
N ALA A 20 12.53 -18.55 -38.53
CA ALA A 20 12.34 -18.73 -37.10
C ALA A 20 13.59 -18.23 -36.37
N ALA A 21 13.53 -17.00 -35.83
CA ALA A 21 14.52 -16.50 -34.90
C ALA A 21 14.29 -17.15 -33.53
N LEU A 22 15.19 -18.04 -33.14
CA LEU A 22 15.26 -18.65 -31.82
C LEU A 22 15.64 -17.58 -30.79
N LEU A 23 14.66 -16.93 -30.16
CA LEU A 23 14.88 -16.11 -28.99
C LEU A 23 15.19 -17.05 -27.81
N ILE A 24 16.48 -17.23 -27.53
CA ILE A 24 16.94 -17.76 -26.25
C ILE A 24 16.56 -16.70 -25.21
N GLY A 25 15.38 -16.89 -24.61
CA GLY A 25 14.97 -16.17 -23.43
C GLY A 25 15.96 -16.50 -22.33
N ILE A 26 16.81 -15.55 -21.98
CA ILE A 26 17.46 -15.53 -20.67
C ILE A 26 16.33 -15.23 -19.69
N ALA A 27 15.56 -16.26 -19.33
CA ALA A 27 14.76 -16.23 -18.13
C ALA A 27 15.75 -16.08 -16.97
N GLY A 28 15.97 -14.84 -16.56
CA GLY A 28 16.58 -14.55 -15.27
C GLY A 28 15.65 -15.16 -14.23
N THR A 29 15.97 -16.38 -13.80
CA THR A 29 15.34 -17.01 -12.65
C THR A 29 15.77 -16.22 -11.42
N GLY A 30 15.06 -15.11 -11.16
CA GLY A 30 14.93 -14.67 -9.78
C GLY A 30 14.29 -15.84 -9.05
N LEU A 31 15.08 -16.56 -8.24
CA LEU A 31 14.61 -17.70 -7.47
C LEU A 31 13.35 -17.26 -6.71
N ALA A 32 12.24 -17.95 -6.98
CA ALA A 32 11.02 -17.74 -6.24
C ALA A 32 11.33 -17.95 -4.75
N VAL A 33 11.05 -16.95 -3.93
CA VAL A 33 11.25 -17.06 -2.48
C VAL A 33 10.12 -17.92 -1.92
N GLU A 34 10.49 -19.02 -1.26
CA GLU A 34 9.53 -19.94 -0.66
C GLU A 34 8.69 -19.23 0.43
N PRO A 35 7.38 -19.53 0.54
CA PRO A 35 6.52 -18.96 1.57
C PRO A 35 7.10 -19.04 2.98
N ASP A 36 7.69 -20.18 3.35
CA ASP A 36 8.27 -20.38 4.69
C ASP A 36 9.45 -19.42 5.00
N GLU A 37 10.25 -19.08 3.99
CA GLU A 37 11.33 -18.10 4.14
C GLU A 37 10.76 -16.70 4.39
N ILE A 38 9.68 -16.33 3.67
CA ILE A 38 8.95 -15.07 3.85
C ILE A 38 8.38 -14.96 5.27
N CYS A 39 7.70 -16.00 5.75
CA CYS A 39 7.09 -15.97 7.08
C CYS A 39 8.14 -15.87 8.18
N ARG A 40 9.23 -16.64 8.06
CA ARG A 40 10.31 -16.62 9.05
C ARG A 40 10.96 -15.24 9.11
N HIS A 41 11.25 -14.64 7.95
CA HIS A 41 11.81 -13.30 7.88
C HIS A 41 10.94 -12.28 8.63
N PHE A 42 9.66 -12.19 8.29
CA PHE A 42 8.77 -11.22 8.92
C PHE A 42 8.47 -11.54 10.38
N SER A 43 8.39 -12.82 10.76
CA SER A 43 8.26 -13.19 12.18
C SER A 43 9.43 -12.70 13.02
N ASP A 44 10.65 -12.86 12.50
CA ASP A 44 11.86 -12.43 13.20
C ASP A 44 12.00 -10.90 13.24
N GLU A 45 11.63 -10.22 12.15
CA GLU A 45 11.63 -8.75 12.09
C GLU A 45 10.62 -8.15 13.08
N ILE A 46 9.39 -8.64 13.08
CA ILE A 46 8.35 -8.22 14.01
C ILE A 46 8.78 -8.43 15.45
N ARG A 47 9.30 -9.63 15.77
CA ARG A 47 9.80 -9.93 17.12
C ARG A 47 10.89 -8.95 17.56
N ARG A 48 11.79 -8.59 16.63
CA ARG A 48 12.84 -7.61 16.89
C ARG A 48 12.26 -6.23 17.15
N LEU A 49 11.32 -5.75 16.34
CA LEU A 49 10.68 -4.44 16.52
C LEU A 49 9.99 -4.34 17.88
N GLU A 50 9.26 -5.37 18.26
CA GLU A 50 8.55 -5.41 19.54
C GLU A 50 9.49 -5.51 20.73
N HIS A 51 10.60 -6.23 20.59
CA HIS A 51 11.62 -6.28 21.62
C HIS A 51 12.29 -4.91 21.83
N LEU A 52 12.56 -4.18 20.74
CA LEU A 52 13.18 -2.85 20.79
C LEU A 52 12.19 -1.77 21.24
N HIS A 53 10.90 -1.94 20.95
CA HIS A 53 9.85 -0.95 21.21
C HIS A 53 8.60 -1.59 21.87
N PRO A 54 8.72 -2.13 23.09
CA PRO A 54 7.67 -2.96 23.73
C PRO A 54 6.37 -2.20 24.07
N HIS A 55 6.37 -0.88 23.94
CA HIS A 55 5.22 -0.01 24.24
C HIS A 55 4.76 0.80 23.03
N GLN A 56 5.31 0.54 21.85
CA GLN A 56 4.94 1.20 20.60
C GLN A 56 4.28 0.21 19.65
N ASP A 57 3.28 0.66 18.91
CA ASP A 57 2.73 -0.09 17.80
C ASP A 57 3.83 -0.25 16.72
N PRO A 58 4.20 -1.49 16.33
CA PRO A 58 5.20 -1.73 15.28
C PRO A 58 4.88 -1.04 13.95
N SER A 59 3.60 -0.82 13.63
CA SER A 59 3.18 -0.10 12.41
C SER A 59 3.43 1.41 12.46
N GLU A 60 3.77 1.94 13.64
CA GLU A 60 4.03 3.36 13.89
C GLU A 60 5.50 3.64 14.25
N THR A 61 6.34 2.60 14.40
CA THR A 61 7.75 2.75 14.79
C THR A 61 8.53 3.57 13.76
N GLY A 62 9.10 4.69 14.20
CA GLY A 62 9.89 5.60 13.36
C GLY A 62 9.08 6.43 12.35
N ALA A 63 7.74 6.32 12.35
CA ALA A 63 6.89 7.13 11.47
C ALA A 63 6.74 8.55 12.03
N PRO A 64 7.04 9.61 11.25
CA PRO A 64 6.88 10.98 11.70
C PRO A 64 5.41 11.30 11.99
N GLU A 65 5.19 12.17 12.98
CA GLU A 65 3.84 12.61 13.33
C GLU A 65 3.32 13.60 12.28
N LEU A 66 2.03 13.51 12.01
CA LEU A 66 1.34 14.57 11.29
C LEU A 66 1.30 15.82 12.20
N CYS A 67 1.23 17.02 11.62
CA CYS A 67 1.06 18.25 12.38
C CYS A 67 0.07 19.19 11.71
N PHE A 68 -0.82 19.78 12.52
CA PHE A 68 -1.75 20.82 12.09
C PHE A 68 -1.31 22.14 12.72
N LYS A 69 -0.87 23.11 11.90
CA LYS A 69 -0.32 24.39 12.39
C LYS A 69 -1.30 25.20 13.22
N ASN A 70 -2.60 25.03 12.98
CA ASN A 70 -3.67 25.66 13.77
C ASN A 70 -3.88 24.99 15.14
N GLN A 71 -3.30 23.82 15.40
CA GLN A 71 -3.38 23.11 16.69
C GLN A 71 -2.08 23.22 17.48
N ARG A 72 -0.93 23.10 16.81
CA ARG A 72 0.41 23.25 17.41
C ARG A 72 1.44 23.67 16.38
N GLU A 73 2.54 24.24 16.85
CA GLU A 73 3.72 24.43 16.01
C GLU A 73 4.29 23.07 15.59
N CYS A 74 4.68 22.96 14.31
CA CYS A 74 5.26 21.73 13.78
C CYS A 74 6.74 21.68 14.11
N GLY A 75 7.14 20.58 14.76
CA GLY A 75 8.53 20.26 15.00
C GLY A 75 9.26 19.91 13.71
N LYS A 76 10.60 19.84 13.82
CA LYS A 76 11.50 19.58 12.67
C LYS A 76 11.22 18.25 11.96
N ASP A 77 10.82 17.24 12.73
CA ASP A 77 10.60 15.87 12.23
C ASP A 77 9.12 15.59 11.94
N ASP A 78 8.24 16.58 12.13
CA ASP A 78 6.81 16.45 11.84
C ASP A 78 6.51 16.65 10.35
N VAL A 79 5.39 16.09 9.91
CA VAL A 79 4.86 16.24 8.56
C VAL A 79 3.70 17.23 8.60
N PRO A 80 3.84 18.46 8.06
CA PRO A 80 2.73 19.41 8.03
C PRO A 80 1.57 18.85 7.20
N ALA A 81 0.39 18.73 7.79
CA ALA A 81 -0.79 18.17 7.12
C ALA A 81 -1.16 19.00 5.88
N GLU A 82 -0.98 20.32 5.98
CA GLU A 82 -1.26 21.30 4.90
C GLU A 82 -0.63 20.95 3.57
N GLN A 83 0.55 20.32 3.59
CA GLN A 83 1.25 19.98 2.36
C GLN A 83 0.42 19.06 1.45
N PHE A 84 -0.46 18.23 2.02
CA PHE A 84 -1.23 17.25 1.25
C PHE A 84 -2.37 17.91 0.46
N TRP A 85 -3.10 18.86 1.06
CA TRP A 85 -4.16 19.56 0.33
C TRP A 85 -3.65 20.76 -0.49
N GLN A 86 -2.54 21.39 -0.10
CA GLN A 86 -1.89 22.43 -0.91
C GLN A 86 -1.30 21.87 -2.21
N ALA A 87 -0.78 20.63 -2.17
CA ALA A 87 -0.29 19.92 -3.35
C ALA A 87 -1.31 18.93 -3.92
N ALA A 88 -2.62 19.12 -3.65
CA ALA A 88 -3.66 18.24 -4.17
C ALA A 88 -3.90 18.49 -5.67
N LYS A 89 -4.31 17.43 -6.38
CA LYS A 89 -4.51 17.47 -7.84
C LYS A 89 -5.62 18.41 -8.32
N SER A 90 -6.53 18.80 -7.43
CA SER A 90 -7.66 19.68 -7.75
C SER A 90 -8.25 20.27 -6.46
N PRO A 91 -9.05 21.35 -6.55
CA PRO A 91 -9.74 21.92 -5.39
C PRO A 91 -10.64 20.91 -4.66
N ASP A 92 -11.30 20.00 -5.38
CA ASP A 92 -12.16 18.99 -4.74
C ASP A 92 -11.36 17.87 -4.08
N ALA A 93 -10.20 17.52 -4.65
CA ALA A 93 -9.24 16.64 -3.97
C ALA A 93 -8.68 17.31 -2.70
N ALA A 94 -8.35 18.60 -2.75
CA ALA A 94 -7.90 19.36 -1.59
C ALA A 94 -8.94 19.32 -0.46
N LYS A 95 -10.20 19.64 -0.77
CA LYS A 95 -11.31 19.57 0.20
C LYS A 95 -11.49 18.16 0.77
N SER A 96 -11.40 17.14 -0.08
CA SER A 96 -11.57 15.74 0.33
C SER A 96 -10.46 15.31 1.29
N ILE A 97 -9.20 15.62 0.95
CA ILE A 97 -8.03 15.34 1.80
C ILE A 97 -8.15 16.09 3.11
N GLN A 98 -8.42 17.39 3.07
CA GLN A 98 -8.56 18.21 4.27
C GLN A 98 -9.67 17.65 5.17
N LYS A 99 -10.84 17.35 4.62
CA LYS A 99 -11.95 16.75 5.36
C LYS A 99 -11.58 15.42 6.01
N ALA A 100 -10.88 14.54 5.29
CA ALA A 100 -10.44 13.25 5.84
C ALA A 100 -9.41 13.42 6.97
N LEU A 101 -8.52 14.40 6.85
CA LEU A 101 -7.46 14.66 7.83
C LEU A 101 -7.88 15.58 8.98
N GLU A 102 -8.96 16.35 8.87
CA GLU A 102 -9.48 17.15 9.99
C GLU A 102 -10.61 16.42 10.72
N GLY A 103 -11.30 15.49 10.05
CA GLY A 103 -12.46 14.79 10.59
C GLY A 103 -12.14 13.63 11.54
N GLY A 104 -12.79 13.64 12.71
CA GLY A 104 -13.22 12.44 13.43
C GLY A 104 -12.13 11.51 13.95
N SER A 105 -11.01 12.05 14.45
CA SER A 105 -9.98 11.25 15.15
C SER A 105 -9.59 11.83 16.51
N ASP A 106 -9.17 10.94 17.39
CA ASP A 106 -8.76 11.25 18.76
C ASP A 106 -7.26 11.57 18.87
N SER A 107 -6.52 11.41 17.76
CA SER A 107 -5.09 11.72 17.68
C SER A 107 -4.73 12.45 16.39
N ILE A 108 -3.55 13.06 16.40
CA ILE A 108 -3.01 13.84 15.28
C ILE A 108 -2.65 12.91 14.10
N GLY A 109 -2.06 11.75 14.39
CA GLY A 109 -1.73 10.70 13.41
C GLY A 109 -0.26 10.62 13.03
N ARG A 110 0.10 9.58 12.27
CA ARG A 110 1.46 9.32 11.79
C ARG A 110 1.49 9.00 10.30
N VAL A 111 2.58 9.40 9.65
CA VAL A 111 2.75 9.30 8.20
C VAL A 111 3.77 8.22 7.86
N SER A 112 3.38 7.28 7.01
CA SER A 112 4.23 6.22 6.49
C SER A 112 4.10 6.11 4.97
N HIS A 113 5.05 5.42 4.34
CA HIS A 113 5.14 5.32 2.88
C HIS A 113 5.16 3.87 2.44
N ILE A 114 4.14 3.47 1.69
CA ILE A 114 4.04 2.15 1.08
C ILE A 114 4.67 2.25 -0.30
N ARG A 115 5.90 1.78 -0.41
CA ARG A 115 6.61 1.69 -1.69
C ARG A 115 6.16 0.41 -2.40
N MET A 116 5.94 0.50 -3.71
CA MET A 116 5.54 -0.63 -4.53
C MET A 116 6.26 -0.61 -5.87
N ARG A 117 6.59 -1.79 -6.37
CA ARG A 117 7.15 -1.94 -7.71
C ARG A 117 6.10 -1.50 -8.74
N GLY A 118 6.50 -0.65 -9.68
CA GLY A 118 5.62 -0.15 -10.74
C GLY A 118 4.87 1.14 -10.42
N LEU A 119 4.91 1.63 -9.17
CA LEU A 119 4.41 2.96 -8.85
C LEU A 119 5.54 4.00 -8.92
N ALA A 120 5.25 5.14 -9.57
CA ALA A 120 6.20 6.24 -9.70
C ALA A 120 6.47 6.96 -8.36
N ALA A 121 5.49 6.97 -7.47
CA ALA A 121 5.58 7.54 -6.13
C ALA A 121 5.04 6.54 -5.09
N PRO A 122 5.53 6.58 -3.83
CA PRO A 122 4.94 5.77 -2.76
C PRO A 122 3.50 6.20 -2.47
N ILE A 123 2.68 5.25 -2.04
CA ILE A 123 1.40 5.56 -1.42
C ILE A 123 1.70 6.11 -0.03
N VAL A 124 1.15 7.28 0.30
CA VAL A 124 1.24 7.85 1.64
C VAL A 124 0.12 7.24 2.47
N ARG A 125 0.47 6.58 3.58
CA ARG A 125 -0.49 6.10 4.58
C ARG A 125 -0.44 7.04 5.78
N ILE A 126 -1.58 7.60 6.13
CA ILE A 126 -1.76 8.45 7.30
C ILE A 126 -2.67 7.69 8.26
N GLY A 127 -2.07 7.12 9.31
CA GLY A 127 -2.78 6.38 10.35
C GLY A 127 -3.14 7.31 11.51
N ARG A 128 -4.42 7.39 11.86
CA ARG A 128 -4.92 8.23 12.97
C ARG A 128 -5.78 7.40 13.90
N ARG A 129 -5.59 7.52 15.22
CA ARG A 129 -6.40 6.78 16.20
C ARG A 129 -7.80 7.35 16.36
N VAL A 130 -8.77 6.47 16.51
CA VAL A 130 -10.20 6.76 16.59
C VAL A 130 -10.92 5.84 17.59
N GLY A 131 -11.92 6.40 18.26
CA GLY A 131 -12.82 5.68 19.15
C GLY A 131 -12.16 5.14 20.42
N ARG A 132 -13.01 4.62 21.30
CA ARG A 132 -12.63 4.08 22.62
C ARG A 132 -11.61 2.93 22.56
N TRP A 133 -11.56 2.20 21.44
CA TRP A 133 -10.69 1.04 21.26
C TRP A 133 -9.34 1.35 20.62
N ASN A 134 -9.04 2.64 20.41
CA ASN A 134 -7.80 3.11 19.77
C ASN A 134 -7.56 2.41 18.42
N CYS A 135 -8.60 2.23 17.61
CA CYS A 135 -8.44 1.70 16.25
C CYS A 135 -7.69 2.74 15.41
N ILE A 136 -6.91 2.32 14.41
CA ILE A 136 -6.33 3.27 13.45
C ILE A 136 -7.28 3.41 12.24
N ARG A 137 -7.68 4.65 11.95
CA ARG A 137 -8.26 5.04 10.66
C ARG A 137 -7.12 5.36 9.72
N ASP A 138 -6.98 4.56 8.67
CA ASP A 138 -6.03 4.83 7.62
C ASP A 138 -6.63 5.72 6.53
N THR A 139 -5.90 6.78 6.16
CA THR A 139 -6.12 7.54 4.93
C THR A 139 -4.95 7.28 3.99
N TYR A 140 -5.25 6.81 2.79
CA TYR A 140 -4.24 6.53 1.77
C TYR A 140 -4.27 7.63 0.71
N LEU A 141 -3.11 8.19 0.39
CA LEU A 141 -2.94 9.18 -0.67
C LEU A 141 -2.02 8.63 -1.75
N VAL A 142 -2.41 8.83 -3.01
CA VAL A 142 -1.56 8.64 -4.18
C VAL A 142 -1.12 10.00 -4.71
N ARG A 143 0.03 10.01 -5.39
CA ARG A 143 0.58 11.19 -6.04
C ARG A 143 0.98 10.88 -7.48
N ASP A 144 0.55 11.74 -8.39
CA ASP A 144 0.99 11.78 -9.78
C ASP A 144 1.60 13.17 -10.09
N GLU A 145 1.82 13.47 -11.38
CA GLU A 145 2.30 14.79 -11.83
C GLU A 145 1.36 15.95 -11.49
N HIS A 146 0.08 15.68 -11.23
CA HIS A 146 -0.93 16.69 -10.91
C HIS A 146 -1.05 16.93 -9.41
N GLY A 147 -0.66 15.97 -8.56
CA GLY A 147 -0.58 16.15 -7.11
C GLY A 147 -1.22 15.00 -6.33
N TYR A 148 -1.58 15.26 -5.08
CA TYR A 148 -2.19 14.26 -4.20
C TYR A 148 -3.68 14.06 -4.45
N ALA A 149 -4.13 12.82 -4.25
CA ALA A 149 -5.54 12.45 -4.17
C ALA A 149 -5.72 11.31 -3.16
N ILE A 150 -6.93 11.21 -2.59
CA ILE A 150 -7.31 10.02 -1.81
C ILE A 150 -7.33 8.81 -2.74
N LEU A 151 -6.67 7.75 -2.30
CA LEU A 151 -6.74 6.43 -2.89
C LEU A 151 -7.84 5.65 -2.18
N ASP A 152 -8.96 5.45 -2.88
CA ASP A 152 -10.02 4.55 -2.43
C ASP A 152 -9.77 3.15 -2.99
N ASN A 153 -9.31 2.24 -2.14
CA ASN A 153 -9.02 0.87 -2.51
C ASN A 153 -9.59 -0.10 -1.46
N PRO A 154 -10.55 -0.97 -1.84
CA PRO A 154 -11.21 -1.86 -0.88
C PRO A 154 -10.26 -2.79 -0.13
N SER A 155 -9.19 -3.28 -0.77
CA SER A 155 -8.20 -4.14 -0.11
C SER A 155 -7.45 -3.38 0.98
N LEU A 156 -6.97 -2.17 0.70
CA LEU A 156 -6.33 -1.33 1.72
C LEU A 156 -7.31 -0.90 2.83
N GLN A 157 -8.56 -0.63 2.46
CA GLN A 157 -9.60 -0.27 3.43
C GLN A 157 -9.93 -1.43 4.37
N ASN A 158 -9.98 -2.67 3.89
CA ASN A 158 -10.18 -3.85 4.74
C ASN A 158 -9.01 -4.09 5.71
N PHE A 159 -7.82 -3.59 5.39
CA PHE A 159 -6.66 -3.58 6.28
C PHE A 159 -6.56 -2.31 7.13
N SER A 160 -7.49 -1.34 6.93
CA SER A 160 -7.66 -0.24 7.86
C SER A 160 -8.13 -0.80 9.19
N GLN A 161 -7.44 -0.41 10.26
CA GLN A 161 -7.65 -0.94 11.59
C GLN A 161 -9.05 -0.66 12.15
N GLU A 162 -9.77 0.35 11.63
CA GLU A 162 -11.20 0.55 11.92
C GLU A 162 -12.14 -0.55 11.41
N THR A 163 -11.75 -1.28 10.37
CA THR A 163 -12.62 -2.25 9.69
C THR A 163 -12.35 -3.70 10.09
N GLY A 164 -11.29 -3.97 10.87
CA GLY A 164 -10.96 -5.32 11.28
C GLY A 164 -9.84 -5.50 12.33
N TYR A 165 -9.06 -4.48 12.66
CA TYR A 165 -7.83 -4.64 13.46
C TYR A 165 -7.70 -3.53 14.52
N CYS A 166 -8.30 -3.69 15.70
CA CYS A 166 -8.23 -2.68 16.78
C CYS A 166 -7.36 -3.14 17.96
N ARG A 167 -7.14 -2.23 18.92
CA ARG A 167 -6.43 -2.49 20.20
C ARG A 167 -4.93 -2.72 20.02
N ARG A 168 -4.49 -3.98 19.98
CA ARG A 168 -3.06 -4.39 19.86
C ARG A 168 -2.78 -5.05 18.51
N ASP A 169 -3.79 -5.09 17.66
CA ASP A 169 -3.69 -5.59 16.29
C ASP A 169 -3.10 -4.49 15.43
N TYR A 170 -2.29 -4.87 14.45
CA TYR A 170 -1.62 -3.90 13.59
C TYR A 170 -1.39 -4.45 12.20
N VAL A 171 -1.17 -3.54 11.25
CA VAL A 171 -0.77 -3.86 9.88
C VAL A 171 0.48 -3.06 9.54
N ILE A 172 1.55 -3.76 9.14
CA ILE A 172 2.79 -3.14 8.65
C ILE A 172 2.90 -3.38 7.16
N TYR A 173 3.34 -2.36 6.43
CA TYR A 173 3.72 -2.49 5.04
C TYR A 173 5.24 -2.50 4.92
N HIS A 174 5.82 -3.56 4.36
CA HIS A 174 7.27 -3.72 4.27
C HIS A 174 7.69 -4.17 2.86
N GLN A 175 8.84 -3.68 2.40
CA GLN A 175 9.44 -4.13 1.15
C GLN A 175 10.54 -5.14 1.41
N TRP A 176 10.43 -6.33 0.83
CA TRP A 176 11.47 -7.35 0.93
C TRP A 176 11.72 -8.02 -0.40
N ARG A 177 13.00 -8.11 -0.79
CA ARG A 177 13.46 -8.69 -2.07
C ARG A 177 12.71 -8.16 -3.30
N GLY A 178 12.29 -6.89 -3.26
CA GLY A 178 11.66 -6.18 -4.38
C GLY A 178 10.15 -6.35 -4.48
N ASP A 179 9.52 -7.10 -3.57
CA ASP A 179 8.06 -7.17 -3.42
C ASP A 179 7.62 -6.37 -2.19
N THR A 180 6.37 -5.95 -2.19
CA THR A 180 5.74 -5.26 -1.06
C THR A 180 4.80 -6.23 -0.34
N TYR A 181 4.85 -6.23 0.98
CA TYR A 181 4.06 -7.12 1.82
C TYR A 181 3.24 -6.29 2.80
N ALA A 182 2.02 -6.75 3.07
CA ALA A 182 1.24 -6.34 4.24
C ALA A 182 1.35 -7.46 5.29
N ILE A 183 1.78 -7.10 6.49
CA ILE A 183 1.94 -8.00 7.63
C ILE A 183 0.89 -7.61 8.66
N ALA A 184 -0.15 -8.43 8.80
CA ALA A 184 -1.21 -8.23 9.78
C ALA A 184 -0.94 -9.06 11.04
N SER A 185 -1.02 -8.42 12.20
CA SER A 185 -1.01 -9.07 13.50
C SER A 185 -2.41 -9.07 14.09
N GLU A 186 -2.91 -10.26 14.42
CA GLU A 186 -4.22 -10.46 15.05
C GLU A 186 -4.02 -11.09 16.43
N ASN A 187 -4.51 -10.42 17.47
CA ASN A 187 -4.60 -10.96 18.81
C ASN A 187 -5.94 -11.69 18.95
N SER A 188 -5.86 -12.98 19.26
CA SER A 188 -7.02 -13.81 19.58
C SER A 188 -6.90 -14.38 21.00
N GLU A 189 -7.97 -15.01 21.49
CA GLU A 189 -7.94 -15.77 22.75
C GLU A 189 -6.91 -16.90 22.74
N ARG A 190 -6.55 -17.41 21.55
CA ARG A 190 -5.56 -18.49 21.35
C ARG A 190 -4.14 -17.98 21.20
N GLY A 191 -3.94 -16.68 21.37
CA GLY A 191 -2.66 -15.99 21.18
C GLY A 191 -2.65 -15.15 19.91
N ARG A 192 -1.45 -14.65 19.59
CA ARG A 192 -1.22 -13.72 18.49
C ARG A 192 -0.76 -14.46 17.24
N HIS A 193 -1.31 -14.08 16.10
CA HIS A 193 -0.93 -14.63 14.80
C HIS A 193 -0.46 -13.51 13.87
N LEU A 194 0.54 -13.81 13.05
CA LEU A 194 0.97 -12.97 11.95
C LEU A 194 0.47 -13.59 10.64
N GLU A 195 -0.23 -12.80 9.84
CA GLU A 195 -0.59 -13.12 8.47
C GLU A 195 0.22 -12.23 7.53
N VAL A 196 0.84 -12.84 6.53
CA VAL A 196 1.64 -12.13 5.53
C VAL A 196 0.96 -12.22 4.19
N PHE A 197 0.75 -11.06 3.56
CA PHE A 197 0.16 -10.91 2.25
C PHE A 197 1.15 -10.24 1.31
N ARG A 198 1.32 -10.77 0.10
CA ARG A 198 2.06 -10.10 -0.96
C ARG A 198 1.13 -9.13 -1.67
N MET A 199 1.58 -7.90 -1.88
CA MET A 199 0.85 -6.87 -2.61
C MET A 199 1.25 -6.88 -4.08
N ASN A 200 0.26 -6.92 -4.97
CA ASN A 200 0.49 -6.75 -6.41
C ASN A 200 0.30 -5.29 -6.86
N ALA A 201 0.60 -4.98 -8.13
CA ALA A 201 0.50 -3.62 -8.66
C ALA A 201 -0.93 -3.04 -8.67
N ALA A 202 -1.96 -3.90 -8.61
CA ALA A 202 -3.36 -3.50 -8.47
C ALA A 202 -3.79 -3.34 -7.00
N LEU A 203 -2.84 -3.41 -6.06
CA LEU A 203 -3.04 -3.34 -4.61
C LEU A 203 -3.84 -4.52 -4.05
N ALA A 204 -4.01 -5.61 -4.82
CA ALA A 204 -4.60 -6.81 -4.29
C ALA A 204 -3.59 -7.53 -3.37
N LEU A 205 -4.14 -8.22 -2.37
CA LEU A 205 -3.41 -8.85 -1.28
C LEU A 205 -3.53 -10.36 -1.38
N ASP A 206 -2.44 -11.00 -1.81
CA ASP A 206 -2.36 -12.45 -1.94
C ASP A 206 -1.77 -13.03 -0.66
N LYS A 207 -2.56 -13.83 0.07
CA LYS A 207 -2.08 -14.46 1.32
C LYS A 207 -0.93 -15.40 1.01
N VAL A 208 0.22 -15.13 1.62
CA VAL A 208 1.43 -15.97 1.51
C VAL A 208 1.41 -17.01 2.62
N CYS A 209 1.20 -16.58 3.86
CA CYS A 209 1.21 -17.50 4.99
C CYS A 209 0.57 -16.93 6.27
N LYS A 210 0.44 -17.82 7.26
CA LYS A 210 0.03 -17.52 8.63
C LYS A 210 0.98 -18.22 9.59
N THR A 211 1.46 -17.51 10.60
CA THR A 211 2.36 -18.03 11.64
C THR A 211 1.89 -17.58 13.01
N GLN A 212 2.16 -18.38 14.04
CA GLN A 212 1.88 -17.99 15.42
C GLN A 212 3.04 -17.12 15.91
N ALA A 213 2.73 -15.89 16.32
CA ALA A 213 3.69 -15.12 17.09
C ALA A 213 3.77 -15.78 18.46
N ARG A 214 4.91 -16.41 18.77
CA ARG A 214 5.14 -16.92 20.13
C ARG A 214 4.97 -15.77 21.14
N PRO A 215 4.35 -16.06 22.31
CA PRO A 215 4.14 -15.07 23.36
C PRO A 215 5.45 -14.47 23.87
#